data_AF-A0A4Q0NS20-F1
#
_entry.id   AF-A0A4Q0NS20-F1
#
_cell.length_a   1.000
_cell.length_b   1.000
_cell.length_c   1.000
_cell.angle_alpha   90.00
_cell.angle_beta   90.00
_cell.angle_gamma   90.00
#
_symmetry.space_group_name_H-M   'P 1'
#
loop_
_entity.id
_entity.type
_entity.pdbx_description
1 polymer ?
#
loop_
_entity_poly.entity_id
_entity_poly.type
_entity_poly.pdbx_seq_one_letter_code
_entity_poly.pdbx_strand_id
1 'polypeptide(L)'
;MAQCPNCNNKLNSKSIYKSFLSYKGYPNIECKSCGASVFHKSKNRLYGGLIAAISIFVACLYFNFKYPSVENVLIGIALAAVALLLSSIFIIPLLEFEKN
;
A
#
# COMPACT_ATOMS: atom_id res chain seq x y z
N MET A 1 -10.87 -4.48 -8.51
CA MET A 1 -9.85 -3.77 -9.32
C MET A 1 -10.31 -2.33 -9.46
N ALA A 2 -9.45 -1.35 -9.19
CA ALA A 2 -9.85 0.06 -9.24
C ALA A 2 -10.11 0.53 -10.69
N GLN A 3 -11.04 1.47 -10.83
CA GLN A 3 -11.48 2.00 -12.12
C GLN A 3 -10.92 3.40 -12.36
N CYS A 4 -10.66 3.74 -13.63
CA CYS A 4 -10.26 5.07 -14.02
C CYS A 4 -11.46 6.03 -13.95
N PRO A 5 -11.39 7.16 -13.23
CA PRO A 5 -12.48 8.12 -13.14
C PRO A 5 -12.83 8.82 -14.47
N ASN A 6 -12.01 8.67 -15.52
CA ASN A 6 -12.27 9.31 -16.82
C ASN A 6 -13.03 8.41 -17.80
N CYS A 7 -12.62 7.15 -17.91
CA CYS A 7 -13.15 6.24 -18.92
C CYS A 7 -13.72 4.93 -18.33
N ASN A 8 -13.82 4.82 -17.00
CA ASN A 8 -14.28 3.64 -16.25
C ASN A 8 -13.56 2.31 -16.53
N ASN A 9 -12.50 2.34 -17.36
CA ASN A 9 -11.67 1.16 -17.59
C ASN A 9 -10.82 0.82 -16.38
N LYS A 10 -10.48 -0.47 -16.26
CA LYS A 10 -9.66 -0.99 -15.17
C LYS A 10 -8.26 -0.38 -15.22
N LEU A 11 -7.83 0.19 -14.10
CA LEU A 11 -6.45 0.61 -13.93
C LEU A 11 -5.55 -0.60 -13.71
N ASN A 12 -4.29 -0.49 -14.15
CA ASN A 12 -3.33 -1.57 -13.99
C ASN A 12 -2.96 -1.71 -12.51
N SER A 13 -3.28 -2.86 -11.90
CA SER A 13 -2.98 -3.13 -10.49
C SER A 13 -1.49 -2.99 -10.17
N LYS A 14 -0.60 -3.30 -11.12
CA LYS A 14 0.85 -3.16 -10.91
C LYS A 14 1.29 -1.70 -10.80
N SER A 15 0.70 -0.79 -11.58
CA SER A 15 1.01 0.64 -11.47
C SER A 15 0.42 1.24 -10.21
N ILE A 16 -0.79 0.82 -9.81
CA ILE A 16 -1.41 1.22 -8.54
C ILE A 16 -0.52 0.82 -7.37
N TYR A 17 -0.12 -0.46 -7.31
CA TYR A 17 0.72 -0.97 -6.23
C TYR A 17 2.06 -0.23 -6.16
N LYS A 18 2.71 -0.02 -7.31
CA LYS A 18 3.98 0.72 -7.39
C LYS A 18 3.83 2.17 -6.93
N SER A 19 2.73 2.84 -7.27
CA SER A 19 2.46 4.20 -6.81
C SER A 19 2.17 4.22 -5.31
N PHE A 20 1.34 3.30 -4.82
CA PHE A 20 0.93 3.22 -3.43
C PHE A 20 2.10 2.99 -2.47
N LEU A 21 3.06 2.13 -2.84
CA LEU A 21 4.28 1.87 -2.07
C LEU A 21 5.44 2.81 -2.39
N SER A 22 5.21 3.83 -3.21
CA SER A 22 6.29 4.76 -3.56
C SER A 22 6.61 5.67 -2.39
N TYR A 23 7.89 5.67 -1.98
CA TYR A 23 8.44 6.65 -1.06
C TYR A 23 8.39 8.09 -1.60
N LYS A 24 8.11 8.28 -2.89
CA LYS A 24 8.01 9.59 -3.55
C LYS A 24 6.63 10.25 -3.42
N GLY A 25 5.77 9.75 -2.54
CA GLY A 25 4.50 10.41 -2.21
C GLY A 25 3.40 10.22 -3.26
N TYR A 26 3.11 8.97 -3.64
CA TYR A 26 2.01 8.60 -4.56
C TYR A 26 2.11 9.23 -5.96
N PRO A 27 3.09 8.84 -6.79
CA PRO A 27 3.22 9.36 -8.14
C PRO A 27 1.97 9.10 -8.99
N ASN A 28 1.72 9.98 -9.95
CA ASN A 28 0.58 9.86 -10.85
C ASN A 28 0.62 8.53 -11.64
N ILE A 29 -0.58 8.03 -11.95
CA ILE A 29 -0.79 6.81 -12.69
C ILE A 29 -1.42 7.17 -14.03
N GLU A 30 -0.80 6.76 -15.13
CA GLU A 30 -1.38 6.93 -16.46
C GLU A 30 -2.34 5.78 -16.79
N CYS A 31 -3.56 6.13 -17.20
CA CYS A 31 -4.52 5.16 -17.71
C CYS A 31 -4.15 4.77 -19.15
N LYS A 32 -3.77 3.51 -19.37
CA LYS A 32 -3.44 3.00 -20.72
C LYS A 32 -4.58 3.10 -21.74
N SER A 33 -5.83 3.15 -21.30
CA SER A 33 -6.98 3.17 -22.20
C SER A 33 -7.33 4.57 -22.72
N CYS A 34 -7.15 5.61 -21.92
CA CYS A 34 -7.54 6.98 -22.29
C CYS A 34 -6.40 8.00 -22.18
N GLY A 35 -5.19 7.59 -21.77
CA GLY A 35 -4.05 8.48 -21.57
C GLY A 35 -4.16 9.42 -20.38
N ALA A 36 -5.27 9.42 -19.65
CA ALA A 36 -5.47 10.33 -18.52
C ALA A 36 -4.52 10.02 -17.36
N SER A 37 -3.93 11.08 -16.80
CA SER A 37 -3.15 11.03 -15.56
C SER A 37 -4.10 11.10 -14.37
N VAL A 38 -4.03 10.12 -13.48
CA VAL A 38 -4.87 10.04 -12.28
C VAL A 38 -4.00 9.92 -11.03
N PHE A 39 -4.45 10.49 -9.92
CA PHE A 39 -3.71 10.48 -8.65
C PHE A 39 -4.55 9.84 -7.54
N HIS A 40 -3.87 9.43 -6.46
CA HIS A 40 -4.51 8.83 -5.30
C HIS A 40 -5.25 9.89 -4.48
N LYS A 41 -6.53 9.67 -4.16
CA LYS A 41 -7.24 10.54 -3.22
C LYS A 41 -6.53 10.64 -1.88
N SER A 42 -6.65 11.78 -1.19
CA SER A 42 -6.10 11.99 0.16
C SER A 42 -6.54 10.92 1.16
N LYS A 43 -7.76 10.39 1.01
CA LYS A 43 -8.30 9.29 1.85
C LYS A 43 -7.47 8.01 1.76
N ASN A 44 -6.75 7.78 0.65
CA ASN A 44 -5.84 6.63 0.51
C ASN A 44 -4.66 6.66 1.48
N ARG A 45 -4.28 7.85 1.96
CA ARG A 45 -3.23 7.99 2.98
C ARG A 45 -3.65 7.36 4.32
N LEU A 46 -4.94 7.41 4.66
CA LEU A 46 -5.47 6.73 5.84
C LEU A 46 -5.30 5.22 5.73
N TYR A 47 -5.58 4.65 4.55
CA TYR A 47 -5.33 3.22 4.32
C TYR A 47 -3.84 2.86 4.39
N GLY A 48 -2.96 3.70 3.84
CA GLY A 48 -1.50 3.53 3.99
C GLY A 48 -1.05 3.54 5.44
N GLY A 49 -1.54 4.51 6.23
CA GLY A 49 -1.26 4.60 7.67
C GLY A 49 -1.79 3.38 8.45
N LEU A 50 -3.01 2.93 8.15
CA LEU A 50 -3.60 1.74 8.77
C LEU A 50 -2.76 0.48 8.48
N ILE A 51 -2.31 0.31 7.25
CA ILE A 51 -1.45 -0.82 6.84
C ILE A 51 -0.11 -0.80 7.58
N ALA A 52 0.51 0.37 7.68
CA ALA A 52 1.75 0.54 8.46
C ALA A 52 1.52 0.18 9.94
N ALA A 53 0.41 0.64 10.53
CA ALA A 53 0.08 0.33 11.92
C ALA A 53 -0.15 -1.18 12.14
N ILE A 54 -0.89 -1.84 11.26
CA ILE A 54 -1.16 -3.29 11.34
C ILE A 54 0.13 -4.09 11.20
N SER A 55 0.99 -3.74 10.24
CA SER A 55 2.27 -4.45 10.03
C SER A 55 3.21 -4.32 11.24
N ILE A 56 3.29 -3.14 11.85
CA ILE A 56 4.05 -2.95 13.10
C ILE A 56 3.41 -3.75 14.23
N PHE A 57 2.08 -3.73 14.36
CA PHE A 57 1.37 -4.47 15.41
C PHE A 57 1.62 -5.98 15.32
N VAL A 58 1.59 -6.55 14.10
CA VAL A 58 1.91 -7.97 13.86
C VAL A 58 3.34 -8.30 14.28
N ALA A 59 4.30 -7.43 13.94
CA ALA A 59 5.67 -7.62 14.42
C ALA A 59 5.75 -7.55 15.95
N CYS A 60 5.08 -6.57 16.58
CA CYS A 60 5.03 -6.44 18.04
C CYS A 60 4.43 -7.66 18.74
N LEU A 61 3.43 -8.34 18.14
CA LEU A 61 2.88 -9.59 18.68
C LEU A 61 3.92 -10.72 18.66
N TYR A 62 4.80 -10.74 17.67
CA TYR A 62 5.89 -11.70 17.58
C TYR A 62 7.04 -11.35 18.53
N PHE A 63 7.32 -10.06 18.70
CA PHE A 63 8.28 -9.56 19.66
C PHE A 63 7.85 -9.89 21.09
N ASN A 64 8.46 -10.92 21.65
CA ASN A 64 8.38 -11.16 23.08
C ASN A 64 9.23 -10.09 23.79
N PHE A 65 8.62 -8.95 24.17
CA PHE A 65 9.27 -7.82 24.85
C PHE A 65 10.11 -8.22 26.08
N LYS A 66 9.89 -9.42 26.61
CA LYS A 66 10.58 -9.97 27.77
C LYS A 66 12.02 -10.43 27.49
N TYR A 67 12.35 -10.84 26.25
CA TYR A 67 13.69 -11.31 25.87
C TYR A 67 14.08 -10.82 24.47
N PRO A 68 14.52 -9.56 24.33
CA PRO A 68 14.97 -9.04 23.05
C PRO A 68 16.32 -9.68 22.66
N SER A 69 16.28 -10.61 21.72
CA SER A 69 17.47 -11.09 21.00
C SER A 69 17.53 -10.44 19.62
N VAL A 70 18.74 -10.24 19.08
CA VAL A 70 18.94 -9.68 17.73
C VAL A 70 18.22 -10.53 16.66
N GLU A 71 18.18 -11.85 16.87
CA GLU A 71 17.48 -12.79 16.00
C GLU A 71 15.96 -12.54 15.98
N ASN A 72 15.33 -12.40 17.16
CA ASN A 72 13.91 -12.07 17.27
C ASN A 72 13.60 -10.71 16.64
N VAL A 73 14.54 -9.76 16.74
CA VAL A 73 14.42 -8.46 16.09
C VAL A 73 14.38 -8.56 14.58
N LEU A 74 15.31 -9.33 14.01
CA LEU A 74 15.38 -9.53 12.57
C LEU A 74 14.12 -10.21 12.03
N ILE A 75 13.63 -11.22 12.74
CA ILE A 75 12.42 -11.96 12.35
C ILE A 75 11.18 -11.05 12.43
N GLY A 76 11.07 -10.22 13.47
CA GLY A 76 9.98 -9.25 13.61
C GLY A 76 9.95 -8.23 12.46
N ILE A 77 11.11 -7.70 12.05
CA ILE A 77 11.21 -6.78 10.90
C ILE A 77 10.80 -7.49 9.60
N ALA A 78 11.26 -8.72 9.38
CA ALA A 78 10.87 -9.51 8.21
C ALA A 78 9.35 -9.77 8.17
N LEU A 79 8.75 -10.10 9.31
CA LEU A 79 7.30 -10.27 9.47
C LEU A 79 6.53 -8.98 9.16
N ALA A 80 6.97 -7.83 9.68
CA ALA A 80 6.36 -6.53 9.36
C ALA A 80 6.42 -6.25 7.85
N ALA A 81 7.56 -6.48 7.20
CA ALA A 81 7.72 -6.26 5.77
C ALA A 81 6.76 -7.14 4.95
N VAL A 82 6.67 -8.44 5.28
CA VAL A 82 5.75 -9.37 4.61
C VAL A 82 4.29 -8.94 4.84
N ALA A 83 3.92 -8.59 6.07
CA ALA A 83 2.57 -8.14 6.40
C ALA A 83 2.19 -6.85 5.62
N LEU A 84 3.12 -5.90 5.51
CA LEU A 84 2.93 -4.64 4.77
C LEU A 84 2.74 -4.90 3.27
N LEU A 85 3.55 -5.78 2.68
CA LEU A 85 3.44 -6.11 1.25
C LEU A 85 2.12 -6.81 0.94
N LEU A 86 1.71 -7.79 1.76
CA LEU A 86 0.46 -8.53 1.59
C LEU A 86 -0.76 -7.61 1.72
N SER A 87 -0.84 -6.85 2.82
CA SER A 87 -1.95 -5.93 3.06
C SER A 87 -2.07 -4.84 1.98
N SER A 88 -0.94 -4.37 1.44
CA SER A 88 -0.91 -3.41 0.33
C SER A 88 -1.48 -3.98 -0.98
N ILE A 89 -1.43 -5.30 -1.21
CA ILE A 89 -2.11 -5.93 -2.36
C ILE A 89 -3.61 -6.01 -2.12
N PHE A 90 -4.02 -6.38 -0.91
CA PHE A 90 -5.44 -6.51 -0.54
C PHE A 90 -6.22 -5.19 -0.60
N ILE A 91 -5.56 -4.05 -0.35
CA ILE A 91 -6.22 -2.74 -0.34
C ILE A 91 -6.46 -2.16 -1.74
N ILE A 92 -5.75 -2.62 -2.77
CA ILE A 92 -5.85 -2.11 -4.16
C ILE A 92 -7.30 -1.88 -4.65
N PRO A 93 -8.25 -2.82 -4.47
CA PRO A 93 -9.64 -2.60 -4.89
C PRO A 93 -10.39 -1.50 -4.12
N LEU A 94 -9.94 -1.14 -2.91
CA LEU A 94 -10.55 -0.10 -2.05
C LEU A 94 -9.98 1.29 -2.31
N LEU A 95 -8.88 1.40 -3.07
CA LEU A 95 -8.24 2.68 -3.35
C LEU A 95 -9.06 3.51 -4.33
N GLU A 96 -9.23 4.79 -4.01
CA GLU A 96 -9.96 5.75 -4.85
C GLU A 96 -8.98 6.65 -5.61
N PHE A 97 -9.36 7.03 -6.84
CA PHE A 97 -8.53 7.86 -7.73
C PHE A 97 -9.28 9.10 -8.19
N GLU A 98 -8.56 10.20 -8.34
CA GLU A 98 -9.06 11.47 -8.88
C GLU A 98 -8.29 11.86 -10.14
N LYS A 99 -8.93 12.68 -10.97
CA LYS A 99 -8.31 13.24 -12.19
C LYS A 99 -7.35 14.34 -11.76
N ASN A 100 -6.12 14.32 -12.28
CA ASN A 100 -5.15 15.39 -12.07
C ASN A 100 -5.59 16.70 -12.73
#